data_AF-A0A3B9ZKE2-F1
#
_entry.id   AF-A0A3B9ZKE2-F1
#
_cell.length_a   1.000
_cell.length_b   1.000
_cell.length_c   1.000
_cell.angle_alpha   90.00
_cell.angle_beta   90.00
_cell.angle_gamma   90.00
#
_symmetry.space_group_name_H-M   'P 1'
#
loop_
_entity.id
_entity.type
_entity.pdbx_description
1 polymer ?
#
loop_
_entity_poly.entity_id
_entity_poly.type
_entity_poly.pdbx_seq_one_letter_code
_entity_poly.pdbx_strand_id
1 'polypeptide(L)'
;GKTMVHTTSSGTQGIANAIHADEILTGSFVNAGAIVDYIRRQKPEKVSLVCMGYSCQFPTDEDTFLAIYIKNELEGVPNDFQAMVEQLRTGDGARFFAPEKQEWAPVADFDLCLSLNRFDFVLKVESINNLNYLRKI
;
A
#
# COMPACT_ATOMS: atom_id res chain seq x y z
N GLY A 1 -13.05 -10.37 17.22
CA GLY A 1 -12.44 -9.07 16.88
C GLY A 1 -13.46 -7.96 17.05
N LYS A 2 -13.03 -6.69 16.98
CA LYS A 2 -13.93 -5.53 16.91
C LYS A 2 -13.91 -4.95 15.50
N THR A 3 -15.02 -4.38 15.04
CA THR A 3 -15.07 -3.64 13.78
C THR A 3 -14.46 -2.26 13.97
N MET A 4 -13.53 -1.86 13.09
CA MET A 4 -12.96 -0.52 13.04
C MET A 4 -13.62 0.25 11.89
N VAL A 5 -14.12 1.45 12.18
CA VAL A 5 -14.53 2.40 11.14
C VAL A 5 -13.34 3.33 10.91
N HIS A 6 -12.83 3.34 9.68
CA HIS A 6 -11.67 4.13 9.30
C HIS A 6 -12.02 4.97 8.06
N THR A 7 -11.60 6.24 8.07
CA THR A 7 -11.80 7.15 6.94
C THR A 7 -10.47 7.76 6.55
N THR A 8 -10.19 7.79 5.24
CA THR A 8 -8.99 8.38 4.64
C THR A 8 -9.40 9.08 3.35
N SER A 9 -8.68 10.12 2.91
CA SER A 9 -9.01 10.78 1.64
C SER A 9 -8.63 9.90 0.44
N SER A 10 -7.34 9.65 0.21
CA SER A 10 -6.87 8.95 -0.99
C SER A 10 -7.33 7.49 -1.05
N GLY A 11 -7.27 6.75 0.06
CA GLY A 11 -7.55 5.32 0.07
C GLY A 11 -9.00 4.98 -0.25
N THR A 12 -9.95 5.78 0.25
CA THR A 12 -11.37 5.57 -0.06
C THR A 12 -11.73 5.97 -1.49
N GLN A 13 -11.09 7.02 -2.03
CA GLN A 13 -11.25 7.42 -3.43
C GLN A 13 -10.69 6.38 -4.39
N GLY A 14 -9.54 5.78 -4.07
CA GLY A 14 -8.96 4.68 -4.84
C GLY A 14 -9.91 3.51 -5.02
N ILE A 15 -10.50 3.06 -3.91
CA ILE A 15 -11.48 1.98 -3.91
C ILE A 15 -12.72 2.37 -4.71
N ALA A 16 -13.24 3.59 -4.50
CA ALA A 16 -14.43 4.08 -5.20
C ALA A 16 -14.23 4.17 -6.72
N ASN A 17 -13.01 4.41 -7.19
CA ASN A 17 -12.69 4.53 -8.62
C ASN A 17 -12.33 3.20 -9.30
N ALA A 18 -12.04 2.14 -8.53
CA ALA A 18 -11.67 0.82 -9.05
C ALA A 18 -12.89 -0.03 -9.46
N ILE A 19 -13.91 0.60 -10.06
CA ILE A 19 -15.24 0.00 -10.33
C ILE A 19 -15.26 -1.15 -11.35
N HIS A 20 -14.17 -1.36 -12.08
CA HIS A 20 -14.06 -2.37 -13.13
C HIS A 20 -13.15 -3.55 -12.74
N ALA A 21 -12.58 -3.55 -11.53
CA ALA A 21 -11.75 -4.64 -11.07
C ALA A 21 -12.61 -5.78 -10.50
N ASP A 22 -12.31 -7.02 -10.88
CA ASP A 22 -12.95 -8.21 -10.30
C ASP A 22 -12.62 -8.35 -8.81
N GLU A 23 -11.40 -7.98 -8.43
CA GLU A 23 -10.92 -7.97 -7.05
C GLU A 23 -10.07 -6.72 -6.78
N ILE A 24 -10.22 -6.18 -5.57
CA ILE A 24 -9.42 -5.05 -5.09
C ILE A 24 -8.74 -5.46 -3.79
N LEU A 25 -7.43 -5.29 -3.74
CA LEU A 25 -6.61 -5.47 -2.55
C LEU A 25 -6.00 -4.12 -2.15
N THR A 26 -5.85 -3.87 -0.86
CA THR A 26 -5.04 -2.73 -0.40
C THR A 26 -3.57 -3.15 -0.29
N GLY A 27 -2.66 -2.27 -0.72
CA GLY A 27 -1.23 -2.51 -0.71
C GLY A 27 -0.46 -1.70 0.33
N SER A 28 0.54 -2.33 0.95
CA SER A 28 1.57 -1.65 1.76
C SER A 28 2.86 -2.47 1.80
N PHE A 29 4.00 -1.87 2.15
CA PHE A 29 5.24 -2.65 2.33
C PHE A 29 5.13 -3.69 3.45
N VAL A 30 4.36 -3.42 4.49
CA VAL A 30 4.21 -4.34 5.63
C VAL A 30 3.54 -5.66 5.25
N ASN A 31 2.86 -5.74 4.11
CA ASN A 31 2.24 -6.98 3.61
C ASN A 31 2.56 -7.28 2.14
N ALA A 32 3.63 -6.72 1.58
CA ALA A 32 3.96 -6.83 0.16
C ALA A 32 4.11 -8.30 -0.30
N GLY A 33 4.78 -9.13 0.49
CA GLY A 33 4.96 -10.56 0.22
C GLY A 33 3.64 -11.33 0.19
N ALA A 34 2.73 -11.04 1.12
CA ALA A 34 1.40 -11.65 1.13
C ALA A 34 0.60 -11.29 -0.13
N ILE A 35 0.73 -10.05 -0.62
CA ILE A 35 0.10 -9.60 -1.87
C ILE A 35 0.67 -10.36 -3.07
N VAL A 36 2.00 -10.46 -3.16
CA VAL A 36 2.69 -11.19 -4.23
C VAL A 36 2.25 -12.65 -4.25
N ASP A 37 2.25 -13.31 -3.09
CA ASP A 37 1.84 -14.71 -2.96
C ASP A 37 0.37 -14.90 -3.32
N TYR A 38 -0.51 -13.98 -2.90
CA TYR A 38 -1.92 -13.99 -3.28
C TYR A 38 -2.08 -13.90 -4.81
N ILE A 39 -1.45 -12.92 -5.45
CA ILE A 39 -1.53 -12.71 -6.90
C ILE A 39 -1.01 -13.95 -7.65
N ARG A 40 0.14 -14.51 -7.24
CA ARG A 40 0.70 -15.73 -7.85
C ARG A 40 -0.22 -16.94 -7.71
N ARG A 41 -0.95 -17.06 -6.60
CA ARG A 41 -1.92 -18.14 -6.38
C ARG A 41 -3.19 -17.96 -7.22
N GLN A 42 -3.72 -16.73 -7.28
CA GLN A 42 -4.92 -16.44 -8.06
C GLN A 42 -4.68 -16.51 -9.57
N LYS A 43 -3.46 -16.23 -10.03
CA LYS A 43 -3.07 -16.20 -11.45
C LYS A 43 -4.05 -15.36 -12.31
N PRO A 44 -4.31 -14.10 -11.94
CA PRO A 44 -5.19 -13.25 -12.72
C PRO A 44 -4.59 -12.99 -14.11
N GLU A 45 -5.45 -12.81 -15.12
CA GLU A 45 -5.01 -12.45 -16.47
C GLU A 45 -4.31 -11.08 -16.50
N LYS A 46 -4.78 -10.16 -15.65
CA LYS A 46 -4.26 -8.79 -15.57
C LYS A 46 -4.14 -8.36 -14.12
N VAL A 47 -3.01 -7.73 -13.80
CA VAL A 47 -2.78 -7.04 -12.54
C VAL A 47 -2.62 -5.55 -12.83
N SER A 48 -3.35 -4.72 -12.10
CA SER A 48 -3.18 -3.27 -12.12
C SER A 48 -2.71 -2.79 -10.76
N LEU A 49 -1.53 -2.19 -10.71
CA LEU A 49 -0.98 -1.56 -9.52
C LEU A 49 -1.35 -0.08 -9.57
N VAL A 50 -2.26 0.34 -8.71
CA VAL A 50 -2.82 1.70 -8.74
C VAL A 50 -2.20 2.52 -7.61
N CYS A 51 -1.25 3.39 -7.96
CA CYS A 51 -0.68 4.35 -7.01
C CYS A 51 -1.69 5.45 -6.72
N MET A 52 -1.99 5.69 -5.44
CA MET A 52 -2.99 6.67 -5.03
C MET A 52 -2.46 8.09 -5.04
N GLY A 53 -1.15 8.25 -4.77
CA GLY A 53 -0.50 9.53 -4.67
C GLY A 53 -1.08 10.42 -3.57
N TYR A 54 -0.67 11.68 -3.58
CA TYR A 54 -1.18 12.66 -2.65
C TYR A 54 -2.56 13.15 -3.10
N SER A 55 -3.61 12.71 -2.41
CA SER A 55 -5.01 13.02 -2.74
C SER A 55 -5.39 12.78 -4.21
N CYS A 56 -4.79 11.77 -4.87
CA CYS A 56 -4.96 11.48 -6.30
C CYS A 56 -4.57 12.63 -7.25
N GLN A 57 -3.79 13.61 -6.78
CA GLN A 57 -3.38 14.77 -7.59
C GLN A 57 -1.96 14.65 -8.13
N PHE A 58 -1.04 14.11 -7.34
CA PHE A 58 0.37 13.97 -7.71
C PHE A 58 0.92 12.62 -7.25
N PRO A 59 1.80 11.95 -8.02
CA PRO A 59 2.48 10.73 -7.60
C PRO A 59 3.27 10.95 -6.31
N THR A 60 3.32 9.94 -5.46
CA THR A 60 4.25 9.87 -4.34
C THR A 60 5.26 8.76 -4.57
N ASP A 61 6.48 8.95 -4.08
CA ASP A 61 7.56 7.98 -4.19
C ASP A 61 7.20 6.69 -3.44
N GLU A 62 6.53 6.81 -2.29
CA GLU A 62 6.14 5.68 -1.44
C GLU A 62 5.21 4.68 -2.15
N ASP A 63 4.16 5.17 -2.84
CA ASP A 63 3.24 4.34 -3.60
C ASP A 63 3.93 3.73 -4.82
N THR A 64 4.74 4.54 -5.52
CA THR A 64 5.45 4.12 -6.73
C THR A 64 6.46 3.02 -6.40
N PHE A 65 7.20 3.14 -5.31
CA PHE A 65 8.17 2.13 -4.90
C PHE A 65 7.50 0.83 -4.48
N LEU A 66 6.35 0.88 -3.82
CA LEU A 66 5.59 -0.33 -3.53
C LEU A 66 5.11 -1.02 -4.82
N ALA A 67 4.61 -0.25 -5.79
CA ALA A 67 4.20 -0.80 -7.08
C ALA A 67 5.38 -1.43 -7.83
N ILE A 68 6.54 -0.76 -7.86
CA ILE A 68 7.77 -1.32 -8.44
C ILE A 68 8.17 -2.60 -7.71
N TYR A 69 8.15 -2.60 -6.37
CA TYR A 69 8.50 -3.76 -5.57
C TYR A 69 7.63 -4.97 -5.93
N ILE A 70 6.30 -4.81 -5.94
CA ILE A 70 5.36 -5.88 -6.27
C ILE A 70 5.54 -6.34 -7.73
N LYS A 71 5.69 -5.42 -8.68
CA LYS A 71 5.94 -5.75 -10.09
C LYS A 71 7.20 -6.59 -10.23
N ASN A 72 8.30 -6.16 -9.62
CA ASN A 72 9.58 -6.86 -9.68
C ASN A 72 9.47 -8.28 -9.10
N GLU A 73 8.81 -8.43 -7.96
CA GLU A 73 8.54 -9.75 -7.39
C GLU A 73 7.73 -10.64 -8.36
N LEU A 74 6.68 -10.11 -8.98
CA LEU A 74 5.85 -10.87 -9.93
C LEU A 74 6.60 -11.25 -11.21
N GLU A 75 7.54 -10.43 -11.65
CA GLU A 75 8.36 -10.66 -12.86
C GLU A 75 9.68 -11.40 -12.59
N GLY A 76 10.02 -11.66 -11.33
CA GLY A 76 11.29 -12.28 -10.94
C GLY A 76 12.51 -11.37 -11.08
N VAL A 77 12.30 -10.05 -11.06
CA VAL A 77 13.35 -9.03 -11.05
C VAL A 77 13.79 -8.77 -9.61
N PRO A 78 15.10 -8.75 -9.29
CA PRO A 78 15.56 -8.44 -7.94
C PRO A 78 15.16 -7.04 -7.48
N ASN A 79 14.75 -6.93 -6.21
CA ASN A 79 14.50 -5.66 -5.54
C ASN A 79 15.70 -5.21 -4.69
N ASP A 80 16.00 -3.91 -4.69
CA ASP A 80 16.87 -3.29 -3.68
C ASP A 80 16.01 -2.47 -2.72
N PHE A 81 15.45 -3.16 -1.72
CA PHE A 81 14.56 -2.52 -0.74
C PHE A 81 15.31 -1.51 0.15
N GLN A 82 16.60 -1.72 0.42
CA GLN A 82 17.36 -0.77 1.25
C GLN A 82 17.56 0.55 0.51
N ALA A 83 17.90 0.51 -0.78
CA ALA A 83 17.98 1.71 -1.60
C ALA A 83 16.63 2.46 -1.67
N MET A 84 15.50 1.75 -1.77
CA MET A 84 14.17 2.37 -1.70
C MET A 84 13.94 3.08 -0.37
N VAL A 85 14.31 2.46 0.76
CA VAL A 85 14.18 3.05 2.11
C VAL A 85 15.03 4.31 2.25
N GLU A 86 16.27 4.29 1.76
CA GLU A 86 17.17 5.45 1.79
C GLU A 86 16.61 6.62 0.97
N GLN A 87 16.12 6.34 -0.24
CA GLN A 87 15.49 7.35 -1.10
C GLN A 87 14.25 7.95 -0.43
N LEU A 88 13.34 7.12 0.11
CA LEU A 88 12.15 7.60 0.81
C LEU A 88 12.49 8.45 2.04
N ARG A 89 13.56 8.11 2.77
CA ARG A 89 13.99 8.87 3.94
C ARG A 89 14.34 10.32 3.60
N THR A 90 14.92 10.54 2.41
CA THR A 90 15.31 11.88 1.93
C THR A 90 14.28 12.57 1.04
N GLY A 91 13.35 11.80 0.45
CA GLY A 91 12.26 12.30 -0.41
C GLY A 91 10.97 12.55 0.38
N ASP A 92 9.85 11.96 -0.08
CA ASP A 92 8.54 12.16 0.53
C ASP A 92 8.48 11.83 2.03
N GLY A 93 9.28 10.87 2.49
CA GLY A 93 9.38 10.48 3.88
C GLY A 93 10.17 11.46 4.77
N ALA A 94 10.87 12.45 4.21
CA ALA A 94 11.62 13.44 4.99
C ALA A 94 10.72 14.18 6.01
N ARG A 95 9.42 14.28 5.72
CA ARG A 95 8.41 14.86 6.64
C ARG A 95 8.39 14.20 8.02
N PHE A 96 8.66 12.90 8.11
CA PHE A 96 8.65 12.15 9.37
C PHE A 96 9.82 12.52 10.28
N PHE A 97 10.87 13.18 9.75
CA PHE A 97 12.06 13.56 10.50
C PHE A 97 12.10 15.05 10.87
N ALA A 98 11.09 15.82 10.44
CA ALA A 98 10.96 17.23 10.77
C ALA A 98 10.43 17.40 12.22
N PRO A 99 11.16 18.07 13.14
CA PRO A 99 10.75 18.22 14.53
C PRO A 99 9.36 18.85 14.70
N GLU A 100 9.01 19.80 13.83
CA GLU A 100 7.73 20.52 13.86
C GLU A 100 6.53 19.70 13.36
N LYS A 101 6.76 18.51 12.79
CA LYS A 101 5.71 17.64 12.22
C LYS A 101 5.40 16.41 13.07
N GLN A 102 6.11 16.22 14.19
CA GLN A 102 6.03 14.99 14.99
C GLN A 102 4.66 14.70 15.60
N GLU A 103 3.78 15.69 15.73
CA GLU A 103 2.42 15.51 16.20
C GLU A 103 1.57 14.64 15.25
N TRP A 104 1.82 14.71 13.94
CA TRP A 104 1.01 14.05 12.90
C TRP A 104 1.82 13.19 11.92
N ALA A 105 3.15 13.30 11.92
CA ALA A 105 4.08 12.45 11.19
C ALA A 105 5.23 12.02 12.12
N PRO A 106 4.97 11.19 13.14
CA PRO A 106 6.00 10.75 14.07
C PRO A 106 7.03 9.87 13.35
N VAL A 107 8.32 10.00 13.70
CA VAL A 107 9.41 9.18 13.11
C VAL A 107 9.08 7.68 13.11
N ALA A 108 8.44 7.19 14.17
CA ALA A 108 8.09 5.78 14.31
C ALA A 108 7.18 5.27 13.17
N ASP A 109 6.31 6.11 12.60
CA ASP A 109 5.43 5.71 11.50
C ASP A 109 6.22 5.41 10.24
N PHE A 110 7.33 6.11 9.98
CA PHE A 110 8.22 5.80 8.86
C PHE A 110 8.78 4.38 8.98
N ASP A 111 9.30 4.03 10.16
CA ASP A 111 9.89 2.71 10.42
C ASP A 111 8.81 1.61 10.41
N LEU A 112 7.61 1.90 10.93
CA LEU A 112 6.49 0.95 10.93
C LEU A 112 5.99 0.67 9.51
N CYS A 113 5.82 1.70 8.68
CA CYS A 113 5.38 1.56 7.30
C CYS A 113 6.37 0.79 6.43
N LEU A 114 7.67 0.86 6.74
CA LEU A 114 8.74 0.19 6.00
C LEU A 114 9.18 -1.14 6.61
N SER A 115 8.44 -1.64 7.60
CA SER A 115 8.65 -2.97 8.19
C SER A 115 8.19 -4.06 7.21
N LEU A 116 9.01 -4.30 6.19
CA LEU A 116 8.73 -5.17 5.06
C LEU A 116 8.24 -6.56 5.52
N ASN A 117 7.10 -7.00 4.97
CA ASN A 117 6.52 -8.32 5.22
C ASN A 117 6.26 -8.64 6.70
N ARG A 118 5.99 -7.61 7.53
CA ARG A 118 5.57 -7.78 8.92
C ARG A 118 4.27 -8.57 9.07
N PHE A 119 3.39 -8.53 8.07
CA PHE A 119 2.11 -9.21 8.05
C PHE A 119 2.01 -10.18 6.87
N ASP A 120 1.40 -11.33 7.15
CA ASP A 120 1.28 -12.49 6.25
C ASP A 120 -0.10 -12.60 5.59
N PHE A 121 -0.87 -11.52 5.61
CA PHE A 121 -2.25 -11.47 5.10
C PHE A 121 -2.48 -10.28 4.18
N VAL A 122 -3.50 -10.39 3.33
CA VAL A 122 -3.97 -9.27 2.52
C VAL A 122 -5.28 -8.74 3.07
N LEU A 123 -5.58 -7.49 2.73
CA LEU A 123 -6.89 -6.89 2.99
C LEU A 123 -7.60 -6.75 1.65
N LYS A 124 -8.61 -7.60 1.44
CA LYS A 124 -9.47 -7.59 0.26
C LYS A 124 -10.67 -6.68 0.51
N VAL A 125 -11.01 -5.87 -0.48
CA VAL A 125 -12.22 -5.04 -0.43
C VAL A 125 -13.44 -5.89 -0.79
N GLU A 126 -14.47 -5.81 0.03
CA GLU A 126 -15.81 -6.34 -0.24
C GLU A 126 -16.84 -5.22 -0.15
N SER A 127 -17.63 -5.04 -1.19
CA SER A 127 -18.72 -4.05 -1.21
C SER A 127 -20.03 -4.70 -0.79
N ILE A 128 -20.58 -4.30 0.36
CA ILE A 128 -21.85 -4.83 0.90
C ILE A 128 -22.74 -3.64 1.25
N ASN A 129 -23.95 -3.57 0.66
CA ASN A 129 -24.93 -2.51 0.91
C ASN A 129 -24.34 -1.08 0.78
N ASN A 130 -23.58 -0.83 -0.29
CA ASN A 130 -22.88 0.44 -0.56
C ASN A 130 -21.79 0.83 0.47
N LEU A 131 -21.35 -0.10 1.30
CA LEU A 131 -20.23 0.07 2.21
C LEU A 131 -19.07 -0.83 1.80
N ASN A 132 -17.85 -0.29 1.83
CA ASN A 132 -16.63 -1.04 1.56
C ASN A 132 -16.09 -1.63 2.87
N TYR A 133 -15.85 -2.94 2.89
CA TYR A 133 -15.26 -3.68 4.00
C TYR A 133 -13.88 -4.17 3.60
N LEU A 134 -12.90 -4.00 4.49
CA LEU A 134 -11.58 -4.62 4.34
C LEU A 134 -11.57 -5.95 5.10
N ARG A 135 -11.56 -7.06 4.35
CA ARG A 135 -11.44 -8.41 4.92
C ARG A 135 -9.98 -8.85 4.93
N LYS A 136 -9.51 -9.19 6.12
CA LYS A 136 -8.28 -9.98 6.27
C LYS A 136 -8.52 -11.39 5.72
N ILE A 137 -7.72 -11.77 4.73
CA ILE A 137 -7.69 -13.11 4.13
C ILE A 137 -6.25 -13.62 4.03
#